data_AF-A0A7S0JC52-F1
#
_entry.id   AF-A0A7S0JC52-F1
#
_cell.length_a   1.000
_cell.length_b   1.000
_cell.length_c   1.000
_cell.angle_alpha   90.00
_cell.angle_beta   90.00
_cell.angle_gamma   90.00
#
_symmetry.space_group_name_H-M   'P 1'
#
loop_
_entity.id
_entity.type
_entity.pdbx_description
1 polymer ?
#
loop_
_entity_poly.entity_id
_entity_poly.type
_entity_poly.pdbx_seq_one_letter_code
_entity_poly.pdbx_strand_id
1 'polypeptide(L)'
;MADEAIAELGCALLNVTLIQVLGYVMKKSRLLPESALQGAGTFIGLVSLPAIYFRAVATLDFSTVRVEVLLALLLGKLVLMAVSVGLGRATRGVAEASSGDSEMRSGIFALLTTNSDDLGLGLPVMGALFPKEMVNMCYVLNAMQAMVFNPQIFMLLGVGAARRVASLSDAPPAPLHSMVVTVLYYQCRNFLNIA
;
A
#
# COMPACT_ATOMS: atom_id res chain seq x y z
N MET A 1 -29.11 -7.73 17.41
CA MET A 1 -28.28 -8.15 16.27
C MET A 1 -27.80 -6.97 15.42
N ALA A 2 -28.66 -6.21 14.73
CA ALA A 2 -28.19 -5.07 13.93
C ALA A 2 -27.57 -3.95 14.78
N ASP A 3 -28.25 -3.56 15.88
CA ASP A 3 -27.75 -2.50 16.77
C ASP A 3 -26.44 -2.88 17.48
N GLU A 4 -26.25 -4.16 17.75
CA GLU A 4 -25.06 -4.72 18.41
C GLU A 4 -23.86 -4.74 17.46
N ALA A 5 -24.06 -5.17 16.21
CA ALA A 5 -23.02 -5.11 15.17
C ALA A 5 -22.62 -3.65 14.84
N ILE A 6 -23.58 -2.72 14.85
CA ILE A 6 -23.30 -1.29 14.67
C ILE A 6 -22.47 -0.74 15.84
N ALA A 7 -22.78 -1.16 17.07
CA ALA A 7 -22.01 -0.76 18.26
C ALA A 7 -20.58 -1.32 18.22
N GLU A 8 -20.40 -2.60 17.89
CA GLU A 8 -19.09 -3.23 17.78
C GLU A 8 -18.23 -2.58 16.69
N LEU A 9 -18.81 -2.32 15.52
CA LEU A 9 -18.14 -1.60 14.44
C LEU A 9 -17.77 -0.18 14.87
N GLY A 10 -18.69 0.53 15.52
CA GLY A 10 -18.46 1.88 16.03
C GLY A 10 -17.32 1.92 17.04
N CYS A 11 -17.27 0.96 17.96
CA CYS A 11 -16.16 0.81 18.92
C CYS A 11 -14.84 0.50 18.21
N ALA A 12 -14.82 -0.41 17.23
CA ALA A 12 -13.61 -0.75 16.48
C ALA A 12 -13.05 0.48 15.74
N LEU A 13 -13.91 1.20 15.01
CA LEU A 13 -13.52 2.41 14.27
C LEU A 13 -13.03 3.53 15.20
N LEU A 14 -13.73 3.75 16.32
CA LEU A 14 -13.35 4.75 17.31
C LEU A 14 -11.98 4.42 17.90
N ASN A 15 -11.75 3.17 18.31
CA ASN A 15 -10.47 2.74 18.88
C ASN A 15 -9.30 2.93 17.91
N VAL A 16 -9.45 2.48 16.65
CA VAL A 16 -8.42 2.64 15.63
C VAL A 16 -8.12 4.12 15.37
N THR A 17 -9.16 4.95 15.26
CA THR A 17 -9.02 6.40 15.04
C THR A 17 -8.34 7.09 16.22
N LEU A 18 -8.75 6.78 17.46
CA LEU A 18 -8.18 7.39 18.66
C LEU A 18 -6.69 7.03 18.83
N ILE A 19 -6.30 5.79 18.53
CA ILE A 19 -4.90 5.37 18.57
C ILE A 19 -4.07 6.12 17.51
N GLN A 20 -4.60 6.29 16.30
CA GLN A 20 -3.92 7.07 15.24
C GLN A 20 -3.75 8.55 15.64
N VAL A 21 -4.79 9.17 16.20
CA VAL A 21 -4.75 10.56 16.70
C VAL A 21 -3.75 10.69 17.84
N LEU A 22 -3.75 9.74 18.78
CA LEU A 22 -2.79 9.72 19.89
C LEU A 22 -1.35 9.65 19.37
N GLY A 23 -1.07 8.75 18.42
CA GLY A 23 0.26 8.65 17.79
C GLY A 23 0.69 9.95 17.10
N TYR A 24 -0.24 10.62 16.40
CA TYR A 24 0.02 11.92 15.79
C TYR A 24 0.34 13.00 16.84
N VAL A 25 -0.47 13.08 17.91
CA VAL A 25 -0.26 14.04 19.00
C VAL A 25 1.08 13.81 19.67
N MET A 26 1.44 12.56 19.98
CA MET A 26 2.73 12.19 20.58
C MET A 26 3.93 12.59 19.71
N LYS A 27 3.82 12.42 18.39
CA LYS A 27 4.84 12.89 17.45
C LYS A 27 4.94 14.42 17.43
N LYS A 28 3.79 15.10 17.36
CA LYS A 28 3.74 16.57 17.27
C LYS A 28 4.23 17.26 18.54
N SER A 29 3.91 16.71 19.71
CA SER A 29 4.33 17.24 21.01
C SER A 29 5.78 16.92 21.37
N ARG A 30 6.51 16.17 20.52
CA ARG A 30 7.87 15.68 20.77
C ARG A 30 7.99 14.94 22.11
N LEU A 31 6.92 14.26 22.53
CA LEU A 31 6.92 13.43 23.74
C LEU A 31 7.91 12.27 23.63
N LEU A 32 8.17 11.80 22.40
CA LEU A 32 9.19 10.82 22.10
C LEU A 32 10.36 11.48 21.36
N PRO A 33 11.62 11.24 21.78
CA PRO A 33 12.78 11.71 21.04
C PRO A 33 12.86 11.03 19.67
N GLU A 34 13.42 11.72 18.69
CA GLU A 34 13.55 11.22 17.30
C GLU A 34 14.29 9.86 17.23
N SER A 35 15.28 9.63 18.10
CA SER A 35 15.97 8.34 18.19
C SER A 35 15.05 7.18 18.61
N ALA A 36 14.10 7.43 19.51
CA ALA A 36 13.11 6.45 19.92
C ALA A 36 12.08 6.20 18.82
N LEU A 37 11.65 7.23 18.10
CA LEU A 37 10.76 7.09 16.93
C LEU A 37 11.43 6.28 15.82
N GLN A 38 12.71 6.53 15.54
CA GLN A 38 13.47 5.76 14.57
C GLN A 38 13.63 4.30 15.01
N GLY A 39 13.99 4.07 16.27
CA GLY A 39 14.08 2.71 16.82
C GLY A 39 12.75 1.95 16.76
N ALA A 40 11.64 2.60 17.12
CA ALA A 40 10.30 2.03 17.01
C ALA A 40 9.93 1.72 15.56
N GLY A 41 10.22 2.61 14.62
CA GLY A 41 10.00 2.39 13.20
C GLY A 41 10.78 1.17 12.67
N THR A 42 12.05 1.06 13.02
CA THR A 42 12.90 -0.09 12.66
C THR A 42 12.37 -1.39 13.26
N PHE A 43 12.00 -1.40 14.55
CA PHE A 43 11.42 -2.57 15.20
C PHE A 43 10.08 -2.99 14.58
N ILE A 44 9.20 -2.03 14.29
CA ILE A 44 7.90 -2.31 13.66
C ILE A 44 8.12 -2.88 12.26
N GLY A 45 9.00 -2.26 11.48
CA GLY A 45 9.29 -2.68 10.10
C GLY A 45 9.97 -4.03 9.98
N LEU A 46 10.99 -4.31 10.81
CA LEU A 46 11.82 -5.52 10.69
C LEU A 46 11.32 -6.70 11.52
N VAL A 47 10.63 -6.44 12.64
CA VAL A 47 10.25 -7.50 13.59
C VAL A 47 8.75 -7.64 13.68
N SER A 48 8.03 -6.56 14.03
CA SER A 48 6.60 -6.67 14.36
C SER A 48 5.75 -7.00 13.15
N LEU A 49 5.90 -6.28 12.04
CA LEU A 49 5.13 -6.53 10.82
C LEU A 49 5.42 -7.92 10.25
N PRO A 50 6.69 -8.35 10.05
CA PRO A 50 6.98 -9.72 9.61
C PRO A 50 6.42 -10.79 10.55
N ALA A 51 6.52 -10.61 11.87
CA ALA A 51 5.96 -11.56 12.83
C ALA A 51 4.43 -11.66 12.75
N ILE A 52 3.73 -10.53 12.57
CA ILE A 52 2.27 -10.51 12.36
C ILE A 52 1.93 -11.24 11.06
N TYR A 53 2.66 -11.00 9.97
CA TYR A 53 2.47 -11.71 8.70
C TYR A 53 2.70 -13.21 8.82
N PHE A 54 3.82 -13.64 9.43
CA PHE A 54 4.10 -15.05 9.61
C PHE A 54 3.07 -15.74 10.48
N ARG A 55 2.65 -15.09 11.58
CA ARG A 55 1.56 -15.61 12.41
C ARG A 55 0.28 -15.77 11.60
N ALA A 56 -0.10 -14.74 10.84
CA ALA A 56 -1.31 -14.77 10.03
C ALA A 56 -1.28 -15.93 9.00
N VAL A 57 -0.18 -16.09 8.27
CA VAL A 57 0.02 -17.18 7.30
C VAL A 57 0.03 -18.55 8.00
N ALA A 58 0.69 -18.70 9.14
CA ALA A 58 0.76 -19.95 9.88
C ALA A 58 -0.61 -20.38 10.46
N THR A 59 -1.48 -19.42 10.78
CA THR A 59 -2.85 -19.68 11.26
C THR A 59 -3.89 -19.70 10.13
N LEU A 60 -3.46 -19.46 8.88
CA LEU A 60 -4.37 -19.39 7.75
C LEU A 60 -4.80 -20.81 7.35
N ASP A 61 -6.09 -21.10 7.48
CA ASP A 61 -6.67 -22.31 6.91
C ASP A 61 -7.01 -22.08 5.43
N PHE A 62 -6.12 -22.53 4.55
CA PHE A 62 -6.28 -22.43 3.10
C PHE A 62 -7.53 -23.16 2.58
N SER A 63 -8.11 -24.10 3.33
CA SER A 63 -9.35 -24.78 2.92
C SER A 63 -10.57 -23.85 2.96
N THR A 64 -10.51 -22.78 3.76
CA THR A 64 -11.59 -21.78 3.90
C THR A 64 -11.49 -20.62 2.91
N VAL A 65 -10.37 -20.55 2.16
CA VAL A 65 -10.13 -19.45 1.21
C VAL A 65 -10.88 -19.71 -0.09
N ARG A 66 -11.94 -18.92 -0.32
CA ARG A 66 -12.71 -18.94 -1.56
C ARG A 66 -11.96 -18.20 -2.66
N VAL A 67 -11.32 -18.95 -3.55
CA VAL A 67 -10.53 -18.43 -4.66
C VAL A 67 -11.36 -17.54 -5.60
N GLU A 68 -12.66 -17.81 -5.76
CA GLU A 68 -13.57 -17.01 -6.57
C GLU A 68 -13.67 -15.56 -6.08
N VAL A 69 -13.82 -15.38 -4.75
CA VAL A 69 -13.89 -14.05 -4.11
C VAL A 69 -12.54 -13.34 -4.25
N LEU A 70 -11.45 -14.08 -4.05
CA LEU A 70 -10.10 -13.55 -4.25
C LEU A 70 -9.90 -13.06 -5.68
N LEU A 71 -10.22 -13.87 -6.68
CA LEU A 71 -10.09 -13.51 -8.10
C LEU A 71 -10.98 -12.33 -8.47
N ALA A 72 -12.23 -12.29 -8.00
CA ALA A 72 -13.12 -11.16 -8.22
C ALA A 72 -12.55 -9.84 -7.66
N LEU A 73 -11.99 -9.87 -6.45
CA LEU A 73 -11.35 -8.72 -5.83
C LEU A 73 -10.06 -8.30 -6.55
N LEU A 74 -9.25 -9.26 -6.99
CA LEU A 74 -8.03 -8.98 -7.76
C LEU A 74 -8.37 -8.35 -9.12
N LEU A 75 -9.38 -8.86 -9.82
CA LEU A 75 -9.86 -8.27 -11.07
C LEU A 75 -10.42 -6.86 -10.83
N GLY A 76 -11.19 -6.66 -9.77
CA GLY A 76 -11.67 -5.34 -9.37
C GLY A 76 -10.53 -4.36 -9.13
N LYS A 77 -9.51 -4.76 -8.37
CA LYS A 77 -8.29 -3.94 -8.15
C LYS A 77 -7.54 -3.66 -9.45
N LEU A 78 -7.46 -4.63 -10.37
CA LEU A 78 -6.83 -4.43 -11.67
C LEU A 78 -7.56 -3.39 -12.53
N VAL A 79 -8.90 -3.46 -12.57
CA VAL A 79 -9.72 -2.47 -13.26
C VAL A 79 -9.56 -1.09 -12.63
N LEU A 80 -9.64 -0.99 -11.31
CA LEU A 80 -9.41 0.27 -10.60
C LEU A 80 -8.02 0.83 -10.89
N MET A 81 -6.98 -0.01 -10.90
CA MET A 81 -5.63 0.42 -11.25
C MET A 81 -5.58 0.97 -12.68
N ALA A 82 -6.17 0.26 -13.65
CA ALA A 82 -6.20 0.69 -15.05
C ALA A 82 -6.94 2.03 -15.23
N VAL A 83 -8.09 2.18 -14.56
CA VAL A 83 -8.87 3.44 -14.57
C VAL A 83 -8.06 4.57 -13.92
N SER A 84 -7.43 4.34 -12.77
CA SER A 84 -6.61 5.33 -12.08
C SER A 84 -5.40 5.77 -12.90
N VAL A 85 -4.74 4.84 -13.60
CA VAL A 85 -3.65 5.16 -14.54
C VAL A 85 -4.18 5.96 -15.73
N GLY A 86 -5.32 5.57 -16.29
CA GLY A 86 -5.98 6.31 -17.36
C GLY A 86 -6.33 7.74 -16.94
N LEU A 87 -6.92 7.90 -15.75
CA LEU A 87 -7.27 9.19 -15.17
C LEU A 87 -6.02 10.04 -14.92
N GLY A 88 -4.99 9.47 -14.30
CA GLY A 88 -3.73 10.18 -14.03
C GLY A 88 -3.06 10.72 -15.30
N ARG A 89 -3.18 10.00 -16.42
CA ARG A 89 -2.76 10.48 -17.75
C ARG A 89 -3.70 11.55 -18.31
N ALA A 90 -5.01 11.39 -18.13
CA ALA A 90 -6.04 12.28 -18.66
C ALA A 90 -6.18 13.61 -17.90
N THR A 91 -5.82 13.66 -16.61
CA THR A 91 -5.93 14.88 -15.77
C THR A 91 -4.83 15.91 -16.09
N ARG A 92 -4.18 15.78 -17.25
CA ARG A 92 -3.12 16.66 -17.72
C ARG A 92 -3.75 17.87 -18.43
N GLY A 93 -3.58 19.05 -17.85
CA GLY A 93 -3.67 20.30 -18.63
C GLY A 93 -2.51 20.33 -19.63
N VAL A 94 -2.81 20.52 -20.91
CA VAL A 94 -1.88 20.36 -22.04
C VAL A 94 -0.64 21.28 -21.97
N ALA A 95 -0.65 22.34 -21.16
CA ALA A 95 0.30 23.45 -21.29
C ALA A 95 1.64 23.36 -20.52
N GLU A 96 1.75 22.66 -19.37
CA GLU A 96 2.93 22.85 -18.49
C GLU A 96 3.46 21.60 -17.75
N ALA A 97 3.05 20.37 -18.12
CA ALA A 97 3.51 19.20 -17.38
C ALA A 97 4.94 18.78 -17.79
N SER A 98 5.83 18.72 -16.78
CA SER A 98 7.21 18.28 -16.91
C SER A 98 7.30 16.79 -17.29
N SER A 99 8.43 16.37 -17.88
CA SER A 99 8.62 14.97 -18.27
C SER A 99 8.52 14.05 -17.05
N GLY A 100 7.69 13.00 -17.12
CA GLY A 100 7.51 12.04 -16.03
C GLY A 100 6.40 12.35 -15.02
N ASP A 101 5.80 13.54 -15.04
CA ASP A 101 4.70 13.90 -14.13
C ASP A 101 3.46 13.01 -14.33
N SER A 102 3.19 12.60 -15.57
CA SER A 102 2.06 11.72 -15.88
C SER A 102 2.18 10.36 -15.21
N GLU A 103 3.38 9.77 -15.25
CA GLU A 103 3.69 8.48 -14.66
C GLU A 103 3.66 8.59 -13.14
N MET A 104 4.23 9.65 -12.57
CA MET A 104 4.17 9.88 -11.13
C MET A 104 2.73 10.04 -10.63
N ARG A 105 1.92 10.87 -11.28
CA ARG A 105 0.50 11.06 -10.92
C ARG A 105 -0.31 9.78 -11.06
N SER A 106 -0.13 9.07 -12.17
CA SER A 106 -0.80 7.79 -12.42
C SER A 106 -0.44 6.75 -11.35
N GLY A 107 0.83 6.70 -10.95
CA GLY A 107 1.29 5.82 -9.86
C GLY A 107 0.69 6.22 -8.52
N ILE A 108 0.62 7.52 -8.20
CA ILE A 108 -0.02 8.00 -6.96
C ILE A 108 -1.50 7.67 -6.96
N PHE A 109 -2.23 7.91 -8.05
CA PHE A 109 -3.66 7.59 -8.13
C PHE A 109 -3.89 6.09 -8.01
N ALA A 110 -3.10 5.27 -8.71
CA ALA A 110 -3.15 3.82 -8.59
C ALA A 110 -2.86 3.36 -7.15
N LEU A 111 -1.88 3.96 -6.49
CA LEU A 111 -1.55 3.66 -5.09
C LEU A 111 -2.73 3.98 -4.17
N LEU A 112 -3.26 5.21 -4.24
CA LEU A 112 -4.34 5.67 -3.36
C LEU A 112 -5.65 4.91 -3.57
N THR A 113 -5.90 4.41 -4.78
CA THR A 113 -7.15 3.68 -5.10
C THR A 113 -7.08 2.19 -4.83
N THR A 114 -5.88 1.59 -4.79
CA THR A 114 -5.73 0.13 -4.61
C THR A 114 -5.13 -0.25 -3.26
N ASN A 115 -4.33 0.62 -2.65
CA ASN A 115 -3.66 0.39 -1.38
C ASN A 115 -4.57 0.84 -0.23
N SER A 116 -5.37 -0.10 0.25
CA SER A 116 -6.21 0.04 1.43
C SER A 116 -5.44 -0.36 2.69
N ASP A 117 -5.78 0.26 3.83
CA ASP A 117 -5.26 -0.13 5.15
C ASP A 117 -5.95 -1.39 5.67
N ASP A 118 -5.63 -2.52 5.03
CA ASP A 118 -6.28 -3.80 5.30
C ASP A 118 -5.93 -4.35 6.69
N LEU A 119 -4.73 -4.04 7.22
CA LEU A 119 -4.27 -4.56 8.52
C LEU A 119 -4.60 -3.65 9.69
N GLY A 120 -4.44 -2.33 9.54
CA GLY A 120 -4.69 -1.38 10.62
C GLY A 120 -6.18 -1.20 10.89
N LEU A 121 -6.95 -0.92 9.83
CA LEU A 121 -8.38 -0.67 9.92
C LEU A 121 -9.23 -1.85 9.44
N GLY A 122 -8.81 -2.53 8.38
CA GLY A 122 -9.58 -3.63 7.79
C GLY A 122 -9.82 -4.80 8.75
N LEU A 123 -8.80 -5.25 9.48
CA LEU A 123 -8.92 -6.38 10.41
C LEU A 123 -9.89 -6.13 11.57
N PRO A 124 -9.80 -5.01 12.33
CA PRO A 124 -10.79 -4.70 13.37
C PRO A 124 -12.23 -4.60 12.83
N VAL A 125 -12.41 -3.98 11.66
CA VAL A 125 -13.73 -3.83 11.03
C VAL A 125 -14.29 -5.19 10.61
N MET A 126 -13.47 -6.01 9.94
CA MET A 126 -13.90 -7.33 9.47
C MET A 126 -14.15 -8.28 10.64
N GLY A 127 -13.35 -8.19 11.70
CA GLY A 127 -13.54 -8.99 12.92
C GLY A 127 -14.80 -8.63 13.71
N ALA A 128 -15.31 -7.40 13.57
CA ALA A 128 -16.57 -6.98 14.18
C ALA A 128 -17.81 -7.36 13.36
N LEU A 129 -17.68 -7.55 12.04
CA LEU A 129 -18.82 -7.74 11.14
C LEU A 129 -18.95 -9.15 10.56
N PHE A 130 -17.86 -9.90 10.48
CA PHE A 130 -17.80 -11.14 9.73
C PHE A 130 -17.13 -12.27 10.52
N PRO A 131 -17.43 -13.53 10.19
CA PRO A 131 -16.79 -14.66 10.82
C PRO A 131 -15.30 -14.76 10.41
N LYS A 132 -14.50 -15.46 11.22
CA LYS A 132 -13.03 -15.47 11.15
C LYS A 132 -12.48 -15.88 9.79
N GLU A 133 -13.20 -16.72 9.05
CA GLU A 133 -12.83 -17.18 7.71
C GLU A 133 -12.77 -16.03 6.71
N MET A 134 -13.65 -15.02 6.83
CA MET A 134 -13.63 -13.82 5.99
C MET A 134 -12.53 -12.84 6.42
N VAL A 135 -12.25 -12.75 7.72
CA VAL A 135 -11.17 -11.92 8.26
C VAL A 135 -9.81 -12.40 7.75
N ASN A 136 -9.62 -13.71 7.68
CA ASN A 136 -8.43 -14.34 7.14
C ASN A 136 -8.16 -13.96 5.67
N MET A 137 -9.20 -13.66 4.89
CA MET A 137 -9.04 -13.19 3.50
C MET A 137 -8.34 -11.84 3.43
N CYS A 138 -8.44 -10.98 4.45
CA CYS A 138 -7.76 -9.67 4.47
C CYS A 138 -6.24 -9.82 4.42
N TYR A 139 -5.68 -10.84 5.10
CA TYR A 139 -4.24 -11.09 5.07
C TYR A 139 -3.76 -11.54 3.69
N VAL A 140 -4.52 -12.42 3.03
CA VAL A 140 -4.21 -12.89 1.67
C VAL A 140 -4.29 -11.73 0.68
N LEU A 141 -5.33 -10.91 0.78
CA LEU A 141 -5.52 -9.73 -0.07
C LEU A 141 -4.41 -8.70 0.10
N ASN A 142 -3.96 -8.46 1.34
CA ASN A 142 -2.83 -7.56 1.59
C ASN A 142 -1.53 -8.13 1.00
N ALA A 143 -1.24 -9.41 1.20
CA ALA A 143 -0.08 -10.06 0.60
C ALA A 143 -0.09 -9.95 -0.93
N MET A 144 -1.25 -10.16 -1.57
CA MET A 144 -1.41 -9.99 -3.02
C MET A 144 -1.23 -8.53 -3.46
N GLN A 145 -1.72 -7.55 -2.70
CA GLN A 145 -1.44 -6.12 -2.93
C GLN A 145 0.06 -5.85 -2.93
N ALA A 146 0.77 -6.35 -1.91
CA ALA A 146 2.19 -6.16 -1.73
C ALA A 146 3.03 -6.83 -2.83
N MET A 147 2.65 -8.05 -3.25
CA MET A 147 3.42 -8.85 -4.21
C MET A 147 3.11 -8.52 -5.68
N VAL A 148 1.87 -8.16 -6.01
CA VAL A 148 1.43 -8.01 -7.41
C VAL A 148 1.30 -6.54 -7.82
N PHE A 149 0.54 -5.76 -7.05
CA PHE A 149 0.16 -4.40 -7.45
C PHE A 149 1.23 -3.37 -7.07
N ASN A 150 1.76 -3.43 -5.85
CA ASN A 150 2.73 -2.46 -5.36
C ASN A 150 3.99 -2.38 -6.25
N PRO A 151 4.58 -3.49 -6.74
CA PRO A 151 5.74 -3.41 -7.64
C PRO A 151 5.43 -2.69 -8.96
N GLN A 152 4.24 -2.93 -9.53
CA GLN A 152 3.80 -2.25 -10.77
C GLN A 152 3.63 -0.74 -10.55
N ILE A 153 3.05 -0.36 -9.42
CA ILE A 153 2.84 1.03 -9.03
C ILE A 153 4.19 1.73 -8.77
N PHE A 154 5.06 1.12 -7.98
CA PHE A 154 6.39 1.67 -7.69
C PHE A 154 7.29 1.74 -8.91
N MET A 155 7.12 0.83 -9.87
CA MET A 155 7.78 0.92 -11.17
C MET A 155 7.33 2.16 -11.94
N LEU A 156 6.02 2.42 -11.98
CA LEU A 156 5.47 3.60 -12.66
C LEU A 156 5.98 4.91 -12.02
N LEU A 157 6.02 4.96 -10.68
CA LEU A 157 6.60 6.08 -9.94
C LEU A 157 8.10 6.25 -10.22
N GLY A 158 8.87 5.15 -10.23
CA GLY A 158 10.31 5.16 -10.49
C GLY A 158 10.65 5.62 -11.90
N VAL A 159 9.92 5.17 -12.91
CA VAL A 159 10.07 5.62 -14.30
C VAL A 159 9.75 7.11 -14.40
N GLY A 160 8.66 7.57 -13.77
CA GLY A 160 8.31 8.99 -13.74
C GLY A 160 9.40 9.85 -13.09
N ALA A 161 9.94 9.42 -11.95
CA ALA A 161 11.03 10.11 -11.28
C ALA A 161 12.30 10.19 -12.15
N ALA A 162 12.67 9.10 -12.81
CA ALA A 162 13.85 9.06 -13.69
C ALA A 162 13.66 9.95 -14.94
N ARG A 163 12.45 10.02 -15.52
CA ARG A 163 12.12 10.93 -16.62
C ARG A 163 12.20 12.40 -16.21
N ARG A 164 11.75 12.71 -14.99
CA ARG A 164 11.83 14.06 -14.42
C ARG A 164 13.27 14.51 -14.24
N VAL A 165 14.14 13.65 -13.69
CA VAL A 165 15.57 13.94 -13.53
C VAL A 165 16.26 14.17 -14.88
N ALA A 166 15.97 13.32 -15.88
CA ALA A 166 16.53 13.49 -17.23
C ALA A 166 16.14 14.85 -17.84
N SER A 167 14.86 15.27 -17.70
CA SER A 167 14.41 16.57 -18.19
C SER A 167 15.02 17.78 -17.48
N LEU A 168 15.43 17.63 -16.21
CA LEU A 168 16.13 18.69 -15.48
C LEU A 168 17.61 18.80 -15.88
N SER A 169 18.17 17.74 -16.47
CA SER A 169 19.59 17.66 -16.83
C SER A 169 19.83 17.88 -18.33
N ASP A 170 18.80 18.25 -19.11
CA ASP A 170 18.81 18.32 -20.59
C ASP A 170 19.36 17.07 -21.30
N ALA A 171 19.40 15.94 -20.58
CA ALA A 171 19.88 14.68 -21.11
C ALA A 171 18.75 14.00 -21.91
N PRO A 172 19.06 13.36 -23.06
CA PRO A 172 18.06 12.59 -23.78
C PRO A 172 17.49 11.49 -22.86
N PRO A 173 16.17 11.27 -22.87
CA PRO A 173 15.57 10.27 -22.00
C PRO A 173 16.14 8.89 -22.35
N ALA A 174 16.64 8.19 -21.34
CA ALA A 174 17.09 6.82 -21.49
C ALA A 174 15.96 5.94 -22.05
N PRO A 175 16.26 4.92 -22.85
CA PRO A 175 15.23 4.06 -23.41
C PRO A 175 14.45 3.35 -22.28
N LEU A 176 13.14 3.17 -22.47
CA LEU A 176 12.24 2.68 -21.41
C LEU A 176 12.74 1.38 -20.76
N HIS A 177 13.27 0.45 -21.54
CA HIS A 177 13.77 -0.83 -21.02
C HIS A 177 14.91 -0.63 -20.01
N SER A 178 15.84 0.29 -20.25
CA SER A 178 16.98 0.53 -19.35
C SER A 178 16.51 1.20 -18.06
N MET A 179 15.54 2.11 -18.15
CA MET A 179 14.90 2.72 -16.98
C MET A 179 14.19 1.66 -16.13
N VAL A 180 13.40 0.78 -16.75
CA VAL A 180 12.67 -0.29 -16.06
C VAL A 180 13.63 -1.26 -15.38
N VAL A 181 14.68 -1.72 -16.07
CA VAL A 181 15.69 -2.63 -15.50
C VAL A 181 16.41 -1.97 -14.32
N THR A 182 16.76 -0.69 -14.45
CA THR A 182 17.42 0.07 -13.38
C THR A 182 16.51 0.20 -12.16
N VAL A 183 15.25 0.59 -12.35
CA VAL A 183 14.27 0.72 -11.27
C VAL A 183 14.04 -0.64 -10.61
N LEU A 184 13.87 -1.72 -11.38
CA LEU A 184 13.74 -3.09 -10.86
C LEU A 184 14.94 -3.50 -10.01
N TYR A 185 16.15 -3.25 -10.51
CA TYR A 185 17.39 -3.54 -9.79
C TYR A 185 17.44 -2.82 -8.44
N TYR A 186 17.12 -1.53 -8.41
CA TYR A 186 17.08 -0.77 -7.16
C TYR A 186 16.00 -1.23 -6.20
N GLN A 187 14.81 -1.59 -6.71
CA GLN A 187 13.74 -2.15 -5.88
C GLN A 187 14.16 -3.47 -5.25
N CYS A 188 14.75 -4.38 -6.03
CA CYS A 188 15.26 -5.67 -5.52
C CYS A 188 16.40 -5.47 -4.51
N ARG A 189 17.33 -4.55 -4.80
CA ARG A 189 18.45 -4.24 -3.90
C ARG A 189 17.98 -3.66 -2.57
N ASN A 190 16.99 -2.76 -2.59
CA ASN A 190 16.42 -2.24 -1.35
C ASN A 190 15.70 -3.33 -0.56
N PHE A 191 14.99 -4.25 -1.22
CA PHE A 191 14.36 -5.39 -0.55
C PHE A 191 15.37 -6.30 0.14
N LEU A 192 16.51 -6.55 -0.51
CA LEU A 192 17.60 -7.38 0.03
C LEU A 192 18.41 -6.70 1.14
N ASN A 193 18.51 -5.38 1.14
CA ASN A 193 19.21 -4.63 2.20
C ASN A 193 18.36 -4.40 3.46
N ILE A 194 17.07 -4.78 3.43
CA ILE A 194 16.15 -4.72 4.58
C ILE A 194 16.09 -6.08 5.29
N ALA A 195 16.61 -7.17 4.69
CA ALA A 195 16.74 -8.50 5.28
C ALA A 195 18.13 -8.71 5.90
#